data_AF-A0A5K0WER2-F1
#
_entry.id   AF-A0A5K0WER2-F1
#
_cell.length_a   1.000
_cell.length_b   1.000
_cell.length_c   1.000
_cell.angle_alpha   90.00
_cell.angle_beta   90.00
_cell.angle_gamma   90.00
#
_symmetry.space_group_name_H-M   'P 1'
#
loop_
_entity.id
_entity.type
_entity.pdbx_description
1 polymer ?
#
loop_
_entity_poly.entity_id
_entity_poly.type
_entity_poly.pdbx_seq_one_letter_code
_entity_poly.pdbx_strand_id
1 'polypeptide(L)'
;MGKTMDGSLLFLRSLLVLASLLVGTSQGRQTDALNRLRMARGEGKIDTRSWRVDTDSKFDKFEKVFSEKKVYSQEGLKEKDKIKRLPGQPDVDFEQYAGYVTVDEEAGRAFFYYFVEAVSFKSHSNPLLLWLNG
;
A
#
# COMPACT_ATOMS: atom_id res chain seq x y z
N MET A 1 9.75 39.98 36.68
CA MET A 1 9.49 38.54 36.49
C MET A 1 7.98 38.36 36.49
N GLY A 2 7.38 37.77 35.45
CA GLY A 2 5.96 37.39 35.42
C GLY A 2 5.08 38.25 34.50
N LYS A 3 5.06 37.95 33.19
CA LYS A 3 3.98 38.40 32.31
C LYS A 3 2.76 37.51 32.57
N THR A 4 1.63 38.14 32.88
CA THR A 4 0.32 37.51 33.06
C THR A 4 -0.08 36.80 31.76
N MET A 5 -0.28 35.48 31.82
CA MET A 5 -0.73 34.69 30.67
C MET A 5 -2.19 35.03 30.38
N ASP A 6 -2.42 35.48 29.15
CA ASP A 6 -3.66 36.04 28.63
C ASP A 6 -4.81 35.01 28.62
N GLY A 7 -5.99 35.38 29.10
CA GLY A 7 -7.15 34.47 29.30
C GLY A 7 -7.61 33.78 28.01
N SER A 8 -7.28 34.37 26.85
CA SER A 8 -7.49 33.78 25.52
C SER A 8 -6.76 32.44 25.33
N LEU A 9 -5.56 32.28 25.90
CA LEU A 9 -4.78 31.05 25.78
C LEU A 9 -5.40 29.89 26.60
N LEU A 10 -5.98 30.22 27.76
CA LEU A 10 -6.69 29.24 28.58
C LEU A 10 -7.98 28.78 27.90
N PHE A 11 -8.68 29.71 27.24
CA PHE A 11 -9.90 29.39 26.48
C PHE A 11 -9.60 28.50 25.27
N LEU A 12 -8.53 28.79 24.52
CA LEU A 12 -8.09 27.97 23.38
C LEU A 12 -7.66 26.57 23.82
N ARG A 13 -6.96 26.45 24.95
CA ARG A 13 -6.60 25.13 25.51
C ARG A 13 -7.83 24.34 25.95
N SER A 14 -8.80 24.99 26.57
CA SER A 14 -10.08 24.35 26.95
C SER A 14 -10.86 23.88 25.72
N LEU A 15 -10.90 24.68 24.65
CA LEU A 15 -11.55 24.32 23.39
C LEU A 15 -10.86 23.12 22.71
N LEU A 16 -9.52 23.06 22.74
CA LEU A 16 -8.75 21.95 22.18
C LEU A 16 -8.99 20.62 22.94
N VAL A 17 -9.13 20.69 24.26
CA VAL A 17 -9.44 19.53 25.11
C VAL A 17 -10.88 19.06 24.89
N LEU A 18 -11.84 19.97 24.71
CA LEU A 18 -13.23 19.60 24.39
C LEU A 18 -13.34 18.92 23.00
N ALA A 19 -12.59 19.42 22.01
CA ALA A 19 -12.57 18.84 20.66
C ALA A 19 -12.02 17.41 20.64
N SER A 20 -11.04 17.09 21.48
CA SER A 20 -10.48 15.73 21.59
C SER A 20 -11.39 14.74 22.31
N LEU A 21 -12.31 15.21 23.16
CA LEU A 21 -13.35 14.39 23.78
C LEU A 21 -14.54 14.08 22.83
N LEU A 22 -14.74 14.91 21.80
CA LEU A 22 -15.76 14.71 20.77
C LEU A 22 -15.31 13.82 19.60
N VAL A 23 -14.01 13.50 19.51
CA VAL A 23 -13.52 12.42 18.64
C VAL A 23 -13.89 11.10 19.31
N GLY A 24 -15.17 10.77 19.26
CA GLY A 24 -15.65 9.44 19.56
C GLY A 24 -14.89 8.46 18.68
N THR A 25 -14.26 7.46 19.30
CA THR A 25 -13.69 6.35 18.56
C THR A 25 -14.84 5.65 17.85
N SER A 26 -15.06 5.99 16.57
CA SER A 26 -15.80 5.12 15.68
C SER A 26 -14.90 3.90 15.50
N GLN A 27 -14.98 2.97 16.47
CA GLN A 27 -14.39 1.65 16.38
C GLN A 27 -15.11 1.00 15.22
N GLY A 28 -14.52 1.18 14.04
CA GLY A 28 -15.17 0.88 12.78
C GLY A 28 -15.45 -0.60 12.74
N ARG A 29 -16.60 -0.96 12.15
CA ARG A 29 -16.98 -2.34 11.83
C ARG A 29 -15.85 -3.11 11.11
N GLN A 30 -14.94 -2.37 10.47
CA GLN A 30 -13.74 -2.86 9.80
C GLN A 30 -12.65 -3.37 10.75
N THR A 31 -12.43 -2.73 11.90
CA THR A 31 -11.44 -3.17 12.90
C THR A 31 -11.86 -4.50 13.53
N ASP A 32 -13.15 -4.67 13.77
CA ASP A 32 -13.71 -5.94 14.27
C ASP A 32 -13.63 -7.04 13.21
N ALA A 33 -13.91 -6.72 11.94
CA ALA A 33 -13.75 -7.69 10.84
C ALA A 33 -12.29 -8.15 10.69
N LEU A 34 -11.33 -7.23 10.78
CA LEU A 34 -9.90 -7.54 10.73
C LEU A 34 -9.45 -8.38 11.94
N ASN A 35 -9.92 -8.04 13.14
CA ASN A 35 -9.62 -8.82 14.33
C ASN A 35 -10.19 -10.24 14.24
N ARG A 36 -11.41 -10.41 13.73
CA ARG A 36 -12.02 -11.74 13.50
C ARG A 36 -11.22 -12.58 12.51
N LEU A 37 -10.75 -11.97 11.41
CA LEU A 37 -9.91 -12.66 10.42
C LEU A 37 -8.56 -13.08 11.03
N ARG A 38 -7.94 -12.20 11.82
CA ARG A 38 -6.68 -12.49 12.52
C ARG A 38 -6.82 -13.65 13.49
N MET A 39 -7.90 -13.68 14.28
CA MET A 39 -8.17 -14.77 15.22
C MET A 39 -8.48 -16.10 14.49
N ALA A 40 -9.28 -16.06 13.42
CA ALA A 40 -9.58 -17.25 12.62
C ALA A 40 -8.31 -17.86 11.99
N ARG A 41 -7.33 -17.02 11.62
CA ARG A 41 -6.01 -17.46 11.15
C ARG A 41 -5.18 -18.12 12.26
N GLY A 42 -5.20 -17.58 13.48
CA GLY A 42 -4.47 -18.13 14.63
C GLY A 42 -5.00 -19.49 15.11
N GLU A 43 -6.29 -19.75 14.94
CA GLU A 43 -6.93 -21.02 15.33
C GLU A 43 -6.79 -22.15 14.30
N GLY A 44 -6.16 -21.91 13.14
CA GLY A 44 -6.03 -22.92 12.08
C GLY A 44 -7.37 -23.36 11.45
N LYS A 45 -8.48 -22.65 11.74
CA LYS A 45 -9.84 -22.95 11.27
C LYS A 45 -10.15 -22.44 9.86
N ILE A 46 -9.19 -21.80 9.19
CA ILE A 46 -9.33 -21.39 7.80
C ILE A 46 -8.79 -22.51 6.93
N ASP A 47 -9.67 -23.17 6.18
CA ASP A 47 -9.25 -24.09 5.12
C ASP A 47 -8.62 -23.29 3.98
N THR A 48 -7.31 -23.11 4.07
CA THR A 48 -6.50 -22.39 3.08
C THR A 48 -6.36 -23.16 1.77
N ARG A 49 -6.84 -24.41 1.70
CA ARG A 49 -6.83 -25.22 0.46
C ARG A 49 -7.72 -24.62 -0.63
N SER A 50 -8.82 -23.98 -0.27
CA SER A 50 -9.72 -23.31 -1.22
C SER A 50 -9.08 -22.09 -1.91
N TRP A 51 -8.07 -21.46 -1.30
CA TRP A 51 -7.32 -20.34 -1.89
C TRP A 51 -5.96 -20.77 -2.45
N ARG A 52 -5.64 -22.07 -2.44
CA ARG A 52 -4.48 -22.57 -3.18
C ARG A 52 -4.75 -22.29 -4.65
N VAL A 53 -4.04 -21.30 -5.18
CA VAL A 53 -4.00 -21.05 -6.61
C VAL A 53 -3.38 -22.29 -7.23
N ASP A 54 -4.16 -23.01 -8.02
CA ASP A 54 -3.65 -24.05 -8.90
C ASP A 54 -2.71 -23.35 -9.90
N THR A 55 -1.42 -23.41 -9.59
CA THR A 55 -0.38 -22.66 -10.28
C THR A 55 -0.19 -23.16 -11.70
N ASP A 56 -0.59 -24.38 -12.01
CA ASP A 56 -0.15 -25.01 -13.24
C ASP A 56 -1.19 -24.73 -14.35
N SER A 57 -2.45 -25.11 -14.12
CA SER A 57 -3.53 -24.94 -15.10
C SER A 57 -3.92 -23.47 -15.35
N LYS A 58 -3.84 -22.62 -14.31
CA LYS A 58 -4.24 -21.22 -14.39
C LYS A 58 -3.14 -20.35 -14.98
N PHE A 59 -1.87 -20.61 -14.66
CA PHE A 59 -0.76 -19.86 -15.23
C PHE A 59 -0.52 -20.22 -16.69
N ASP A 60 -0.70 -21.47 -17.11
CA ASP A 60 -0.64 -21.85 -18.54
C ASP A 60 -1.65 -21.06 -19.38
N LYS A 61 -2.86 -20.85 -18.85
CA LYS A 61 -3.89 -20.02 -19.49
C LYS A 61 -3.47 -18.54 -19.55
N PHE A 62 -2.81 -18.04 -18.51
CA PHE A 62 -2.29 -16.67 -18.50
C PHE A 62 -1.16 -16.51 -19.51
N GLU A 63 -0.19 -17.42 -19.56
CA GLU A 63 0.91 -17.42 -20.53
C GLU A 63 0.39 -17.45 -21.96
N LYS A 64 -0.65 -18.24 -22.25
CA LYS A 64 -1.28 -18.23 -23.58
C LYS A 64 -1.90 -16.86 -23.93
N VAL A 65 -2.54 -16.20 -22.97
CA VAL A 65 -3.13 -14.86 -23.15
C VAL A 65 -2.04 -13.78 -23.25
N PHE A 66 -0.93 -13.91 -22.52
CA PHE A 66 0.22 -13.03 -22.63
C PHE A 66 1.00 -13.26 -23.94
N SER A 67 1.01 -14.48 -24.47
CA SER A 67 1.59 -14.81 -25.77
C SER A 67 0.83 -14.18 -26.93
N GLU A 68 -0.48 -13.95 -26.79
CA GLU A 68 -1.29 -13.20 -27.75
C GLU A 68 -1.18 -11.66 -27.56
N LYS A 69 -0.73 -11.19 -26.38
CA LYS A 69 -0.53 -9.77 -26.09
C LYS A 69 0.90 -9.33 -26.37
N LYS A 70 1.06 -8.19 -27.05
CA LYS A 70 2.36 -7.56 -27.25
C LYS A 70 2.95 -7.13 -25.90
N VAL A 71 3.91 -7.89 -25.39
CA VAL A 71 4.69 -7.50 -24.20
C VAL A 71 5.72 -6.47 -24.65
N TYR A 72 5.53 -5.21 -24.24
CA TYR A 72 6.49 -4.15 -24.52
C TYR A 72 7.72 -4.31 -23.64
N SER A 73 8.91 -4.14 -24.22
CA SER A 73 10.16 -4.18 -23.45
C SER A 73 10.17 -3.07 -22.40
N GLN A 74 10.46 -3.44 -21.15
CA GLN A 74 10.58 -2.52 -20.02
C GLN A 74 12.04 -2.43 -19.51
N GLU A 75 13.00 -2.83 -20.34
CA GLU A 75 14.40 -2.95 -19.95
C GLU A 75 14.98 -1.58 -19.56
N GLY A 76 15.64 -1.53 -18.40
CA GLY A 76 16.26 -0.31 -17.86
C GLY A 76 15.29 0.77 -17.36
N LEU A 77 13.97 0.57 -17.40
CA LEU A 77 13.01 1.54 -16.87
C LEU A 77 13.00 1.60 -15.35
N LYS A 78 13.19 0.47 -14.66
CA LYS A 78 13.23 0.40 -13.19
C LYS A 78 14.22 1.43 -12.60
N GLU A 79 15.44 1.48 -13.12
CA GLU A 79 16.47 2.40 -12.61
C GLU A 79 16.15 3.86 -12.91
N LYS A 80 15.45 4.13 -14.02
CA LYS A 80 14.97 5.48 -14.37
C LYS A 80 13.79 5.92 -13.51
N ASP A 81 12.98 4.98 -13.08
CA ASP A 81 11.78 5.18 -12.25
C ASP A 81 12.13 5.30 -10.76
N LYS A 82 13.41 5.14 -10.37
CA LYS A 82 13.86 5.18 -8.98
C LYS A 82 13.66 6.57 -8.38
N ILE A 83 12.90 6.62 -7.29
CA ILE A 83 12.63 7.85 -6.54
C ILE A 83 13.69 7.98 -5.44
N LYS A 84 14.50 9.05 -5.52
CA LYS A 84 15.50 9.34 -4.48
C LYS A 84 14.88 9.79 -3.16
N ARG A 85 13.93 10.73 -3.22
CA ARG A 85 13.20 11.26 -2.07
C ARG A 85 11.94 11.98 -2.54
N LEU A 86 10.81 11.76 -1.84
CA LEU A 86 9.58 12.50 -2.08
C LEU A 86 9.56 13.82 -1.26
N PRO A 87 8.86 14.87 -1.72
CA PRO A 87 8.66 16.09 -0.93
C PRO A 87 8.01 15.77 0.41
N GLY A 88 8.60 16.24 1.51
CA GLY A 88 8.10 15.99 2.88
C GLY A 88 8.32 14.57 3.41
N GLN A 89 9.04 13.71 2.67
CA GLN A 89 9.32 12.35 3.12
C GLN A 89 10.30 12.36 4.30
N PRO A 90 9.96 11.69 5.42
CA PRO A 90 10.92 11.40 6.48
C PRO A 90 12.04 10.50 5.93
N ASP A 91 13.10 10.29 6.71
CA ASP A 91 14.14 9.37 6.28
C ASP A 91 13.59 7.93 6.30
N VAL A 92 13.80 7.22 5.19
CA VAL A 92 13.29 5.86 4.95
C VAL A 92 14.42 4.95 4.47
N ASP A 93 14.30 3.66 4.75
CA ASP A 93 15.30 2.62 4.51
C ASP A 93 14.88 1.62 3.40
N PHE A 94 13.85 1.96 2.63
CA PHE A 94 13.40 1.20 1.46
C PHE A 94 13.70 1.92 0.14
N GLU A 95 13.83 1.13 -0.93
CA GLU A 95 13.84 1.65 -2.29
C GLU A 95 12.40 1.81 -2.80
N GLN A 96 12.16 2.89 -3.54
CA GLN A 96 10.85 3.25 -4.07
C GLN A 96 10.98 3.68 -5.52
N TYR A 97 9.96 3.37 -6.30
CA TYR A 97 9.92 3.53 -7.74
C TYR A 97 8.54 4.03 -8.16
N ALA A 98 8.49 4.93 -9.15
CA ALA A 98 7.24 5.30 -9.81
C ALA A 98 7.48 5.58 -11.28
N GLY A 99 6.55 5.12 -12.10
CA GLY A 99 6.64 5.27 -13.54
C GLY A 99 5.35 4.85 -14.24
N TYR A 100 5.47 4.59 -15.52
CA TYR A 100 4.37 4.19 -16.38
C TYR A 100 4.67 2.84 -17.04
N VAL A 101 3.67 1.97 -17.07
CA VAL A 101 3.70 0.71 -17.82
C VAL A 101 2.73 0.82 -18.98
N THR A 102 3.26 0.81 -20.20
CA THR A 102 2.44 0.84 -21.42
C THR A 102 1.64 -0.44 -21.56
N VAL A 103 0.33 -0.31 -21.75
CA VAL A 103 -0.60 -1.44 -21.92
C VAL A 103 -1.22 -1.53 -23.31
N ASP A 104 -1.21 -0.42 -24.05
CA ASP A 104 -1.64 -0.34 -25.45
C ASP A 104 -0.89 0.82 -26.12
N GLU A 105 0.11 0.49 -26.95
CA GLU A 105 0.92 1.48 -27.67
C GLU A 105 0.13 2.17 -28.78
N GLU A 106 -0.74 1.45 -29.49
CA GLU A 106 -1.53 1.99 -30.61
C GLU A 106 -2.53 3.05 -30.13
N ALA A 107 -3.14 2.80 -28.97
CA ALA A 107 -4.04 3.76 -28.34
C ALA A 107 -3.33 4.72 -27.37
N GLY A 108 -2.01 4.61 -27.20
CA GLY A 108 -1.22 5.45 -26.28
C GLY A 108 -1.62 5.32 -24.81
N ARG A 109 -2.10 4.15 -24.36
CA ARG A 109 -2.54 3.92 -22.98
C ARG A 109 -1.43 3.31 -22.13
N ALA A 110 -1.22 3.89 -20.95
CA ALA A 110 -0.30 3.40 -19.94
C ALA A 110 -0.92 3.50 -18.54
N PHE A 111 -0.54 2.59 -17.64
CA PHE A 111 -0.87 2.69 -16.22
C PHE A 111 0.28 3.31 -15.45
N PHE A 112 -0.04 4.26 -14.58
CA PHE A 112 0.88 4.73 -13.57
C PHE A 112 1.01 3.69 -12.44
N TYR A 113 2.21 3.54 -11.88
CA TYR A 113 2.44 2.72 -10.70
C TYR A 113 3.33 3.44 -9.68
N TYR A 114 3.19 3.05 -8.42
CA TYR A 114 4.10 3.37 -7.32
C TYR A 114 4.43 2.07 -6.59
N PHE A 115 5.71 1.74 -6.50
CA PHE A 115 6.22 0.50 -5.94
C PHE A 115 7.26 0.77 -4.86
N VAL A 116 7.17 0.03 -3.76
CA VAL A 116 8.09 0.11 -2.63
C VAL A 116 8.65 -1.29 -2.36
N GLU A 117 9.97 -1.41 -2.32
CA GLU A 117 10.63 -2.67 -1.98
C GLU A 117 10.57 -2.94 -0.48
N ALA A 118 10.49 -4.23 -0.12
CA ALA A 118 10.45 -4.63 1.27
C ALA A 118 11.82 -4.45 1.96
N VAL A 119 11.81 -3.83 3.14
CA VAL A 119 13.00 -3.63 3.99
C VAL A 119 13.40 -4.98 4.62
N SER A 120 14.33 -5.71 4.01
CA SER A 120 14.87 -6.95 4.57
C SER A 120 16.15 -7.40 3.87
N PHE A 121 17.02 -8.10 4.60
CA PHE A 121 18.23 -8.77 4.08
C PHE A 121 17.97 -9.77 2.94
N LYS A 122 16.70 -10.16 2.71
CA LYS A 122 16.29 -11.04 1.60
C LYS A 122 15.14 -10.44 0.79
N SER A 123 15.29 -9.19 0.33
CA SER A 123 14.28 -8.48 -0.48
C SER A 123 13.77 -9.33 -1.66
N HIS A 124 14.64 -10.09 -2.33
CA HIS A 124 14.30 -10.95 -3.47
C HIS A 124 13.42 -12.17 -3.14
N SER A 125 13.29 -12.56 -1.87
CA SER A 125 12.42 -13.68 -1.45
C SER A 125 11.07 -13.22 -0.91
N ASN A 126 10.84 -11.91 -0.83
CA ASN A 126 9.60 -11.36 -0.30
C ASN A 126 8.49 -11.42 -1.36
N PRO A 127 7.24 -11.70 -0.95
CA PRO A 127 6.13 -11.74 -1.89
C PRO A 127 5.82 -10.36 -2.47
N LEU A 128 5.32 -10.32 -3.69
CA LEU A 128 4.81 -9.10 -4.33
C LEU A 128 3.32 -8.92 -3.98
N LEU A 129 2.97 -7.73 -3.48
CA LEU A 129 1.58 -7.34 -3.23
C LEU A 129 1.15 -6.27 -4.24
N LEU A 130 0.11 -6.58 -5.02
CA LEU A 130 -0.55 -5.61 -5.89
C LEU A 130 -1.78 -5.03 -5.18
N TRP A 131 -1.80 -3.71 -4.97
CA TRP A 131 -2.93 -2.99 -4.40
C TRP A 131 -3.70 -2.23 -5.50
N LEU A 132 -4.98 -2.54 -5.65
CA LEU A 132 -5.88 -1.90 -6.62
C LEU A 132 -7.02 -1.20 -5.87
N ASN A 133 -7.21 0.09 -6.14
CA ASN A 133 -8.36 0.85 -5.61
C ASN A 133 -9.60 0.66 -6.49
N GLY A 134 -10.78 0.92 -5.93
CA GLY A 134 -12.08 0.86 -6.62
C GLY A 134 -13.18 1.57 -5.84
#